data_AF-A0A920JQP1-F1
#
_entry.id   AF-A0A920JQP1-F1
#
_cell.length_a   1.000
_cell.length_b   1.000
_cell.length_c   1.000
_cell.angle_alpha   90.00
_cell.angle_beta   90.00
_cell.angle_gamma   90.00
#
_symmetry.space_group_name_H-M   'P 1'
#
loop_
_entity.id
_entity.type
_entity.pdbx_description
1 polymer ?
#
loop_
_entity_poly.entity_id
_entity_poly.type
_entity_poly.pdbx_seq_one_letter_code
_entity_poly.pdbx_strand_id
1 'polypeptide(L)' 'MRKMNFLQTQIPFVEINDNLSRKWPNLTQKKDAMPEAEKYAEIKNKIGMLKET' A
#
# COMPACT_ATOMS: atom_id res chain seq x y z
N MET A 1 -7.00 25.36 0.06
CA MET A 1 -5.88 24.81 0.86
C MET A 1 -5.94 23.29 1.15
N ARG A 2 -6.80 22.46 0.51
CA ARG A 2 -6.83 20.99 0.76
C ARG A 2 -5.97 20.14 -0.18
N LYS A 3 -5.63 20.62 -1.38
CA LYS A 3 -4.89 19.83 -2.40
C LYS A 3 -3.38 19.69 -2.11
N MET A 4 -2.74 20.66 -1.47
CA MET A 4 -1.28 20.62 -1.22
C MET A 4 -0.85 19.57 -0.17
N ASN A 5 -1.73 19.23 0.78
CA ASN A 5 -1.37 18.32 1.88
C ASN A 5 -1.52 16.83 1.52
N PHE A 6 -2.24 16.50 0.43
CA PHE A 6 -2.49 15.11 0.02
C PHE A 6 -1.30 14.48 -0.71
N LEU A 7 -0.47 15.29 -1.36
CA LEU A 7 0.70 14.81 -2.11
C LEU A 7 1.83 14.41 -1.17
N GLN A 8 2.08 15.16 -0.09
CA GLN A 8 3.17 14.87 0.85
C GLN A 8 3.04 13.51 1.53
N THR A 9 1.81 13.08 1.88
CA THR A 9 1.59 11.78 2.53
C THR A 9 1.71 10.60 1.57
N GLN A 10 1.76 10.84 0.26
CA GLN A 10 1.89 9.81 -0.77
C GLN A 10 3.32 9.65 -1.30
N ILE A 11 4.22 10.62 -1.05
CA ILE A 11 5.63 10.56 -1.47
C ILE A 11 6.29 9.21 -1.09
N PRO A 12 6.11 8.66 0.13
CA PRO A 12 6.74 7.39 0.49
C PRO A 12 6.29 6.21 -0.37
N PHE A 13 5.05 6.23 -0.89
CA PHE A 13 4.54 5.13 -1.71
C PHE A 13 5.19 5.06 -3.09
N VAL A 14 5.69 6.17 -3.63
CA VAL A 14 6.40 6.18 -4.92
C VAL A 14 7.67 5.35 -4.83
N GLU A 15 8.48 5.60 -3.80
CA GLU A 15 9.74 4.90 -3.57
C GLU A 15 9.52 3.44 -3.18
N ILE A 16 8.53 3.17 -2.31
CA ILE A 16 8.15 1.80 -1.94
C ILE A 16 7.72 1.00 -3.17
N ASN A 17 6.92 1.58 -4.06
CA ASN A 17 6.44 0.89 -5.27
C ASN A 17 7.58 0.62 -6.26
N ASP A 18 8.50 1.57 -6.48
CA ASP A 18 9.66 1.34 -7.36
C ASP A 18 10.56 0.21 -6.84
N ASN A 19 10.82 0.17 -5.52
CA ASN A 19 11.63 -0.87 -4.91
C ASN A 19 10.94 -2.25 -4.93
N LEU A 20 9.69 -2.34 -4.46
CA LEU A 20 9.01 -3.62 -4.27
C LEU A 20 8.52 -4.24 -5.59
N SER A 21 8.18 -3.43 -6.61
CA SER A 21 7.80 -3.96 -7.93
C SER A 21 8.93 -4.73 -8.62
N ARG A 22 10.20 -4.46 -8.27
CA ARG A 22 11.38 -5.16 -8.78
C ARG A 22 11.67 -6.47 -8.02
N LYS A 23 11.20 -6.59 -6.77
CA LYS A 23 11.51 -7.70 -5.86
C LYS A 23 10.37 -8.71 -5.74
N TRP A 24 9.13 -8.24 -5.70
CA TRP A 24 7.97 -9.10 -5.49
C TRP A 24 7.58 -9.85 -6.77
N PRO A 25 7.01 -11.05 -6.64
CA PRO A 25 6.52 -11.81 -7.79
C PRO A 25 5.34 -11.09 -8.47
N ASN A 26 5.25 -11.23 -9.79
CA ASN A 26 4.15 -10.66 -10.57
C ASN A 26 2.82 -11.37 -10.25
N LEU A 27 1.77 -10.60 -9.96
CA LEU A 27 0.42 -11.12 -9.67
C LEU A 27 -0.52 -10.87 -10.87
N THR A 28 -0.68 -11.86 -11.74
CA THR A 28 -1.45 -11.73 -13.00
C THR A 28 -2.88 -12.26 -12.93
N GLN A 29 -3.27 -12.89 -11.80
CA GLN A 29 -4.59 -13.47 -11.61
C GLN A 29 -5.26 -12.89 -10.36
N LYS A 30 -6.57 -12.71 -10.42
CA LYS A 30 -7.37 -12.28 -9.28
C LYS A 30 -7.32 -13.36 -8.19
N LYS A 31 -7.18 -12.92 -6.94
CA LYS A 31 -7.31 -13.74 -5.74
C LYS A 31 -8.38 -13.15 -4.84
N ASP A 32 -8.93 -13.97 -3.96
CA ASP A 32 -9.83 -13.50 -2.92
C ASP A 32 -9.09 -12.57 -1.95
N ALA A 33 -9.84 -11.65 -1.35
CA ALA A 33 -9.29 -10.78 -0.32
C ALA A 33 -8.91 -11.59 0.93
N MET A 34 -8.02 -11.03 1.75
CA MET A 34 -7.72 -11.62 3.06
C MET A 34 -8.97 -11.61 3.95
N PRO A 35 -9.15 -12.59 4.87
CA PRO A 35 -10.33 -12.66 5.74
C PRO A 35 -10.59 -11.37 6.54
N GLU A 36 -9.53 -10.63 6.90
CA GLU A 36 -9.62 -9.41 7.70
C GLU A 36 -9.75 -8.13 6.85
N ALA A 37 -9.91 -8.22 5.54
CA ALA A 37 -9.88 -7.06 4.64
C ALA A 37 -10.86 -5.95 5.06
N GLU A 38 -12.08 -6.31 5.47
CA GLU A 38 -13.10 -5.36 5.94
C GLU A 38 -12.64 -4.60 7.19
N LYS A 39 -12.05 -5.30 8.17
CA LYS A 39 -11.50 -4.68 9.38
C LYS A 39 -10.41 -3.66 9.05
N TYR A 40 -9.52 -3.99 8.10
CA TYR A 40 -8.41 -3.11 7.73
C TYR A 40 -8.82 -1.99 6.77
N ALA A 41 -10.00 -2.04 6.15
CA ALA A 41 -10.49 -0.98 5.28
C ALA A 41 -10.64 0.36 6.04
N GLU A 42 -11.07 0.30 7.30
CA GLU A 42 -11.33 1.47 8.14
C GLU A 42 -10.08 2.00 8.89
N ILE A 43 -8.98 1.24 8.88
CA ILE A 43 -7.75 1.61 9.59
C ILE A 43 -6.88 2.53 8.72
N LYS A 44 -6.58 3.73 9.23
CA LYS A 44 -5.68 4.71 8.59
C LYS A 44 -4.22 4.45 8.94
N ASN A 45 -3.29 5.01 8.16
CA ASN A 45 -1.84 5.02 8.40
C ASN A 45 -1.21 3.61 8.55
N LYS A 46 -1.63 2.65 7.72
CA LYS A 46 -1.17 1.25 7.76
C LYS A 46 0.25 1.00 7.25
N ILE A 47 1.00 2.04 6.86
CA ILE A 47 2.34 1.90 6.27
C ILE A 47 3.30 1.13 7.19
N GLY A 48 3.22 1.32 8.51
CA GLY A 48 4.02 0.58 9.49
C GLY A 48 3.66 -0.89 9.66
N MET A 49 2.60 -1.36 9.00
CA MET A 49 2.19 -2.77 8.97
C MET A 49 2.68 -3.51 7.71
N LEU A 50 3.32 -2.80 6.77
CA LEU A 50 3.91 -3.41 5.57
C LEU A 50 5.01 -4.39 5.99
N LYS A 51 4.95 -5.61 5.47
CA LYS A 51 5.98 -6.63 5.65
C LYS A 51 6.62 -6.92 4.31
N GLU A 52 7.94 -6.79 4.25
CA GLU A 52 8.74 -7.37 3.16
C GLU A 52 8.92 -8.87 3.44
N THR A 53 9.03 -9.66 2.37
CA THR A 53 9.17 -11.12 2.42
C THR A 53 10.60 -11.57 2.64
#